data_AF-A0A359HBZ6-F1
#
_entry.id   AF-A0A359HBZ6-F1
#
_cell.length_a   1.000
_cell.length_b   1.000
_cell.length_c   1.000
_cell.angle_alpha   90.00
_cell.angle_beta   90.00
_cell.angle_gamma   90.00
#
_symmetry.space_group_name_H-M   'P 1'
#
loop_
_entity.id
_entity.type
_entity.pdbx_description
1 polymer ?
#
loop_
_entity_poly.entity_id
_entity_poly.type
_entity_poly.pdbx_seq_one_letter_code
_entity_poly.pdbx_strand_id
1 'polypeptide(L)'
;MSDIRWMCAPSRIGESVALSDRLDRLFDGSSVFGNAQPLTVRVRGVMILEKYDWLPWDKNDVAIVTTSQFGNEPPVQRLHFLQQNVEKGWQGDFFNDVVLTIRDFNVKKNMLILRIQVYDMDGIDPGLIEAVSNVSKSVAVTFPHLAPYAASVSFGSSALLTLVENINNHDRIIDERLTLEVVEPEKGHKLLQPGYFICFNKPVGEGLSLNSNLTVLNPDQSVFEGASYTVLEVEREYHGQPLMEIDQKAAKLIAELNGKGQSGKAALDFLRDTIDYYNKYKKLERIRELKSKESKEKLNNAEQKLLQELAGDAELAPFVTGIVN
;
A
#
# COMPACT_ATOMS: atom_id res chain seq x y z
N MET A 1 -4.47 15.08 27.38
CA MET A 1 -4.25 15.52 25.99
C MET A 1 -4.50 14.30 25.12
N SER A 2 -5.21 14.44 23.99
CA SER A 2 -5.50 13.33 23.10
C SER A 2 -4.21 12.81 22.47
N ASP A 3 -3.96 11.50 22.54
CA ASP A 3 -2.79 10.85 21.96
C ASP A 3 -2.95 10.68 20.44
N ILE A 4 -2.95 11.79 19.69
CA ILE A 4 -3.16 11.77 18.24
C ILE A 4 -1.84 11.40 17.54
N ARG A 5 -1.75 10.17 17.04
CA ARG A 5 -0.63 9.69 16.20
C ARG A 5 -0.92 9.72 14.70
N TRP A 6 -2.19 9.90 14.34
CA TRP A 6 -2.62 9.91 12.95
C TRP A 6 -3.41 11.15 12.67
N MET A 7 -2.99 11.90 11.67
CA MET A 7 -3.70 13.05 11.14
C MET A 7 -3.94 12.87 9.64
N CYS A 8 -4.79 13.70 9.07
CA CYS A 8 -5.23 13.57 7.69
C CYS A 8 -5.26 14.95 7.02
N ALA A 9 -5.07 14.95 5.71
CA ALA A 9 -5.20 16.10 4.83
C ALA A 9 -5.97 15.74 3.54
N PRO A 10 -6.68 16.69 2.92
CA PRO A 10 -7.38 16.45 1.66
C PRO A 10 -6.41 16.11 0.51
N SER A 11 -6.91 15.40 -0.50
CA SER A 11 -6.11 15.01 -1.68
C SER A 11 -5.59 16.20 -2.49
N ARG A 12 -6.28 17.34 -2.44
CA ARG A 12 -5.85 18.60 -3.04
C ARG A 12 -5.23 19.49 -1.97
N ILE A 13 -3.90 19.59 -2.01
CA ILE A 13 -3.14 20.53 -1.20
C ILE A 13 -2.84 21.75 -2.07
N GLY A 14 -3.18 22.95 -1.59
CA GLY A 14 -2.74 24.21 -2.20
C GLY A 14 -1.28 24.45 -1.86
N GLU A 15 -0.95 25.61 -1.29
CA GLU A 15 0.38 25.84 -0.71
C GLU A 15 0.58 25.02 0.58
N SER A 16 -0.41 25.07 1.47
CA SER A 16 -0.51 24.22 2.65
C SER A 16 -1.96 24.01 3.06
N VAL A 17 -2.20 22.96 3.87
CA VAL A 17 -3.51 22.65 4.43
C VAL A 17 -3.39 22.19 5.86
N ALA A 18 -4.29 22.65 6.74
CA ALA A 18 -4.32 22.22 8.13
C ALA A 18 -4.59 20.71 8.23
N LEU A 19 -3.83 20.05 9.10
CA LEU A 19 -4.03 18.64 9.43
C LEU A 19 -5.22 18.50 10.38
N SER A 20 -5.99 17.43 10.21
CA SER A 20 -7.12 17.08 11.07
C SER A 20 -7.01 15.65 11.57
N ASP A 21 -7.53 15.37 12.76
CA ASP A 21 -7.76 14.02 13.26
C ASP A 21 -8.85 13.27 12.47
N ARG A 22 -9.65 14.02 11.69
CA ARG A 22 -10.86 13.54 11.03
C ARG A 22 -11.00 14.14 9.63
N LEU A 23 -10.62 13.34 8.64
CA LEU A 23 -10.74 13.72 7.24
C LEU A 23 -12.21 13.90 6.80
N ASP A 24 -13.17 13.25 7.47
CA ASP A 24 -14.61 13.39 7.17
C ASP A 24 -15.18 14.76 7.56
N ARG A 25 -14.51 15.51 8.45
CA ARG A 25 -14.84 16.92 8.71
C ARG A 25 -14.39 17.84 7.57
N LEU A 26 -13.48 17.37 6.72
CA LEU A 26 -12.91 18.15 5.62
C LEU A 26 -13.66 17.91 4.29
N PHE A 27 -14.62 16.98 4.23
CA PHE A 27 -15.35 16.62 3.02
C PHE A 27 -16.83 16.27 3.28
N ASP A 28 -17.69 16.55 2.31
CA ASP A 28 -19.15 16.37 2.39
C ASP A 28 -19.64 14.95 2.05
N GLY A 29 -19.03 13.90 2.60
CA GLY A 29 -19.49 12.50 2.46
C GLY A 29 -19.52 11.88 1.04
N SER A 30 -19.48 12.69 -0.01
CA SER A 30 -19.35 12.31 -1.41
C SER A 30 -17.96 11.73 -1.76
N SER A 31 -17.03 11.84 -0.80
CA SER A 31 -15.65 11.39 -0.86
C SER A 31 -15.44 9.91 -0.49
N VAL A 32 -16.45 9.20 0.06
CA VAL A 32 -16.31 7.76 0.39
C VAL A 32 -16.22 6.89 -0.88
N PHE A 33 -15.44 5.80 -0.85
CA PHE A 33 -15.35 4.87 -1.98
C PHE A 33 -16.68 4.13 -2.25
N GLY A 34 -17.08 4.10 -3.52
CA GLY A 34 -18.21 3.32 -4.01
C GLY A 34 -17.78 2.00 -4.66
N ASN A 35 -18.77 1.15 -4.98
CA ASN A 35 -18.52 -0.08 -5.73
C ASN A 35 -17.93 0.22 -7.10
N ALA A 36 -17.09 -0.68 -7.61
CA ALA A 36 -16.43 -0.58 -8.92
C ALA A 36 -15.46 0.61 -9.08
N GLN A 37 -15.20 1.37 -8.01
CA GLN A 37 -14.15 2.38 -8.04
C GLN A 37 -12.78 1.71 -7.85
N PRO A 38 -11.74 2.17 -8.55
CA PRO A 38 -10.39 1.76 -8.23
C PRO A 38 -9.95 2.38 -6.90
N LEU A 39 -9.11 1.68 -6.16
CA LEU A 39 -8.51 2.09 -4.89
C LEU A 39 -7.01 1.84 -4.97
N THR A 40 -6.21 2.88 -4.83
CA THR A 40 -4.75 2.76 -4.67
C THR A 40 -4.31 3.43 -3.37
N VAL A 41 -3.38 2.78 -2.68
CA VAL A 41 -2.70 3.31 -1.50
C VAL A 41 -1.20 3.37 -1.80
N ARG A 42 -0.59 4.52 -1.55
CA ARG A 42 0.84 4.76 -1.77
C ARG A 42 1.51 5.27 -0.51
N VAL A 43 2.78 4.91 -0.33
CA VAL A 43 3.67 5.56 0.63
C VAL A 43 4.41 6.66 -0.11
N ARG A 44 4.21 7.92 0.28
CA ARG A 44 4.76 9.08 -0.44
C ARG A 44 6.09 9.53 0.11
N GLY A 45 6.35 9.24 1.38
CA GLY A 45 7.64 9.46 1.99
C GLY A 45 7.61 9.28 3.50
N VAL A 46 8.81 9.22 4.08
CA VAL A 46 9.05 9.09 5.51
C VAL A 46 10.05 10.16 5.93
N MET A 47 9.69 10.97 6.91
CA MET A 47 10.60 11.87 7.61
C MET A 47 11.22 11.11 8.79
N ILE A 48 12.56 10.98 8.80
CA ILE A 48 13.33 10.30 9.85
C ILE A 48 14.16 11.33 10.61
N LEU A 49 13.87 11.50 11.89
CA LEU A 49 14.52 12.46 12.78
C LEU A 49 15.33 11.78 13.90
N GLU A 50 15.00 10.53 14.23
CA GLU A 50 15.77 9.74 15.20
C GLU A 50 17.10 9.29 14.62
N LYS A 51 18.04 9.07 15.53
CA LYS A 51 19.28 8.35 15.28
C LYS A 51 19.43 7.37 16.43
N TYR A 52 19.41 6.08 16.15
CA TYR A 52 19.53 5.05 17.18
C TYR A 52 20.99 4.63 17.38
N ASP A 53 21.87 4.93 16.43
CA ASP A 53 23.30 4.71 16.62
C ASP A 53 23.95 5.64 17.65
N TRP A 54 24.60 5.02 18.63
CA TRP A 54 25.32 5.62 19.75
C TRP A 54 26.52 6.50 19.35
N LEU A 55 27.11 6.28 18.16
CA LEU A 55 28.22 7.09 17.67
C LEU A 55 27.72 8.27 16.84
N PRO A 56 28.25 9.51 17.03
CA PRO A 56 27.75 10.70 16.35
C PRO A 56 27.93 10.70 14.82
N TRP A 57 28.70 9.77 14.25
CA TRP A 57 28.95 9.61 12.81
C TRP A 57 28.14 8.50 12.14
N ASP A 58 27.60 7.56 12.92
CA ASP A 58 26.86 6.42 12.37
C ASP A 58 25.51 6.87 11.80
N LYS A 59 24.93 6.09 10.90
CA LYS A 59 23.74 6.45 10.14
C LYS A 59 22.83 5.25 10.11
N ASN A 60 21.52 5.49 10.17
CA ASN A 60 20.53 4.44 10.29
C ASN A 60 20.53 3.51 9.06
N ASP A 61 20.37 2.22 9.29
CA ASP A 61 20.15 1.21 8.26
C ASP A 61 18.66 0.97 8.10
N VAL A 62 18.01 1.67 7.18
CA VAL A 62 16.55 1.79 7.20
C VAL A 62 15.86 0.72 6.33
N ALA A 63 14.89 0.03 6.91
CA ALA A 63 13.88 -0.74 6.18
C ALA A 63 12.49 -0.11 6.33
N ILE A 64 11.75 -0.01 5.21
CA ILE A 64 10.35 0.44 5.19
C ILE A 64 9.48 -0.67 4.64
N VAL A 65 8.62 -1.20 5.50
CA VAL A 65 7.67 -2.28 5.20
C VAL A 65 6.26 -1.78 5.44
N THR A 66 5.32 -2.14 4.58
CA THR A 66 3.90 -1.98 4.85
C THR A 66 3.19 -3.32 4.89
N THR A 67 2.10 -3.36 5.64
CA THR A 67 1.14 -4.46 5.63
C THR A 67 -0.24 -3.92 5.29
N SER A 68 -0.94 -4.56 4.35
CA SER A 68 -2.33 -4.24 4.02
C SER A 68 -3.24 -5.45 4.22
N GLN A 69 -4.45 -5.22 4.71
CA GLN A 69 -5.41 -6.29 5.00
C GLN A 69 -6.86 -5.80 4.84
N PHE A 70 -7.71 -6.57 4.16
CA PHE A 70 -9.15 -6.29 4.10
C PHE A 70 -9.93 -7.17 5.06
N GLY A 71 -10.66 -6.58 6.01
CA GLY A 71 -11.47 -7.35 6.96
C GLY A 71 -10.67 -8.47 7.62
N ASN A 72 -11.15 -9.71 7.43
CA ASN A 72 -10.51 -10.94 7.92
C ASN A 72 -9.69 -11.68 6.85
N GLU A 73 -9.47 -11.07 5.68
CA GLU A 73 -8.56 -11.62 4.69
C GLU A 73 -7.12 -11.68 5.24
N PRO A 74 -6.25 -12.57 4.74
CA PRO A 74 -4.84 -12.55 5.10
C PRO A 74 -4.16 -11.22 4.76
N PRO A 75 -3.22 -10.76 5.60
CA PRO A 75 -2.42 -9.59 5.32
C PRO A 75 -1.43 -9.83 4.17
N VAL A 76 -1.10 -8.77 3.45
CA VAL A 76 -0.03 -8.76 2.43
C VAL A 76 1.03 -7.77 2.87
N GLN A 77 2.26 -8.25 3.01
CA GLN A 77 3.42 -7.43 3.32
C GLN A 77 4.16 -7.00 2.06
N ARG A 78 4.67 -5.77 2.07
CA ARG A 78 5.52 -5.21 1.02
C ARG A 78 6.72 -4.49 1.60
N LEU A 79 7.88 -4.72 1.00
CA LEU A 79 9.06 -3.90 1.23
C LEU A 79 9.05 -2.76 0.20
N HIS A 80 9.33 -1.54 0.66
CA HIS A 80 9.35 -0.32 -0.16
C HIS A 80 10.75 0.30 -0.25
N PHE A 81 11.55 0.05 0.79
CA PHE A 81 12.86 0.66 0.95
C PHE A 81 13.74 -0.26 1.81
N LEU A 82 15.01 -0.37 1.42
CA LEU A 82 16.06 -1.03 2.19
C LEU A 82 17.39 -0.40 1.82
N GLN A 83 17.99 0.37 2.73
CA GLN A 83 19.24 1.07 2.47
C GLN A 83 20.08 1.22 3.74
N GLN A 84 21.40 1.17 3.54
CA GLN A 84 22.39 1.39 4.58
C GLN A 84 22.78 2.86 4.69
N ASN A 85 23.19 3.28 5.88
CA ASN A 85 23.78 4.60 6.12
C ASN A 85 22.88 5.78 5.67
N VAL A 86 21.61 5.73 6.01
CA VAL A 86 20.60 6.72 5.65
C VAL A 86 20.71 7.93 6.57
N GLU A 87 20.77 9.12 5.96
CA GLU A 87 20.79 10.38 6.71
C GLU A 87 19.40 10.73 7.25
N LYS A 88 19.38 11.53 8.32
CA LYS A 88 18.14 12.16 8.79
C LYS A 88 17.51 13.00 7.70
N GLY A 89 16.20 13.05 7.70
CA GLY A 89 15.42 13.85 6.77
C GLY A 89 14.41 13.02 6.00
N TRP A 90 13.99 13.56 4.87
CA TRP A 90 12.95 12.99 4.03
C TRP A 90 13.49 11.87 3.13
N GLN A 91 12.86 10.71 3.24
CA GLN A 91 13.09 9.54 2.39
C GLN A 91 11.85 9.31 1.52
N GLY A 92 12.00 9.38 0.20
CA GLY A 92 10.89 9.21 -0.75
C GLY A 92 11.26 8.49 -2.05
N ASP A 93 12.53 8.10 -2.23
CA ASP A 93 12.98 7.34 -3.39
C ASP A 93 12.78 5.84 -3.16
N PHE A 94 11.52 5.42 -3.19
CA PHE A 94 11.13 4.02 -3.00
C PHE A 94 11.26 3.28 -4.32
N PHE A 95 11.79 2.05 -4.26
CA PHE A 95 11.81 1.20 -5.44
C PHE A 95 10.40 0.76 -5.86
N ASN A 96 9.44 0.76 -4.91
CA ASN A 96 8.02 0.66 -5.16
C ASN A 96 7.28 1.43 -4.08
N ASP A 97 6.45 2.39 -4.45
CA ASP A 97 5.69 3.24 -3.53
C ASP A 97 4.23 2.77 -3.35
N VAL A 98 3.78 1.79 -4.13
CA VAL A 98 2.41 1.27 -4.05
C VAL A 98 2.28 0.24 -2.93
N VAL A 99 1.49 0.56 -1.91
CA VAL A 99 1.13 -0.32 -0.79
C VAL A 99 0.08 -1.34 -1.22
N LEU A 100 -0.92 -0.88 -1.95
CA LEU A 100 -2.07 -1.67 -2.40
C LEU A 100 -2.68 -1.02 -3.64
N THR A 101 -3.16 -1.83 -4.57
CA THR A 101 -3.99 -1.34 -5.68
C THR A 101 -5.08 -2.34 -6.03
N ILE A 102 -6.30 -1.85 -6.27
CA ILE A 102 -7.49 -2.64 -6.62
C ILE A 102 -8.23 -1.89 -7.73
N ARG A 103 -8.63 -2.60 -8.79
CA ARG A 103 -9.40 -2.02 -9.90
C ARG A 103 -10.91 -1.94 -9.64
N ASP A 104 -11.45 -2.98 -9.00
CA ASP A 104 -12.89 -3.11 -8.71
C ASP A 104 -13.08 -3.22 -7.19
N PHE A 105 -13.09 -2.07 -6.52
CA PHE A 105 -13.35 -2.05 -5.08
C PHE A 105 -14.79 -2.49 -4.80
N ASN A 106 -14.93 -3.41 -3.85
CA ASN A 106 -16.22 -3.89 -3.38
C ASN A 106 -16.47 -3.35 -1.98
N VAL A 107 -17.51 -2.52 -1.82
CA VAL A 107 -17.87 -1.86 -0.56
C VAL A 107 -18.22 -2.85 0.55
N LYS A 108 -18.58 -4.11 0.21
CA LYS A 108 -18.72 -5.18 1.20
C LYS A 108 -17.41 -5.47 1.95
N LYS A 109 -16.26 -5.12 1.36
CA LYS A 109 -14.97 -5.01 2.05
C LYS A 109 -14.94 -3.70 2.82
N ASN A 110 -15.69 -3.65 3.91
CA ASN A 110 -15.97 -2.43 4.67
C ASN A 110 -14.79 -1.90 5.50
N MET A 111 -13.67 -2.63 5.56
CA MET A 111 -12.54 -2.29 6.42
C MET A 111 -11.21 -2.61 5.72
N LEU A 112 -10.35 -1.61 5.61
CA LEU A 112 -8.95 -1.71 5.20
C LEU A 112 -8.06 -1.39 6.40
N ILE A 113 -7.23 -2.34 6.77
CA ILE A 113 -6.19 -2.18 7.78
C ILE A 113 -4.86 -1.96 7.06
N LEU A 114 -4.17 -0.89 7.43
CA LEU A 114 -2.82 -0.56 6.99
C LEU A 114 -1.90 -0.55 8.20
N ARG A 115 -0.71 -1.11 8.07
CA ARG A 115 0.38 -0.98 9.04
C ARG A 115 1.61 -0.47 8.32
N ILE A 116 2.23 0.56 8.86
CA ILE A 116 3.50 1.10 8.39
C ILE A 116 4.58 0.77 9.41
N GLN A 117 5.70 0.22 8.93
CA GLN A 117 6.83 -0.21 9.74
C GLN A 117 8.10 0.41 9.15
N VAL A 118 8.70 1.32 9.90
CA VAL A 118 10.00 1.94 9.61
C VAL A 118 10.92 1.54 10.75
N TYR A 119 11.98 0.82 10.41
CA TYR A 119 12.91 0.25 11.37
C TYR A 119 14.33 0.62 11.01
N ASP A 120 15.12 0.87 12.03
CA ASP A 120 16.57 0.93 11.96
C ASP A 120 17.12 -0.48 12.20
N MET A 121 17.83 -1.00 11.22
CA MET A 121 18.11 -2.42 11.06
C MET A 121 19.57 -2.70 11.31
N ASP A 122 19.92 -2.80 12.58
CA ASP A 122 21.29 -3.14 12.96
C ASP A 122 21.68 -4.54 12.46
N GLY A 123 22.85 -4.63 11.84
CA GLY A 123 23.47 -5.91 11.48
C GLY A 123 22.91 -6.59 10.23
N ILE A 124 22.28 -5.84 9.31
CA ILE A 124 21.96 -6.37 7.99
C ILE A 124 23.25 -6.70 7.22
N ASP A 125 23.31 -7.90 6.64
CA ASP A 125 24.38 -8.30 5.74
C ASP A 125 24.45 -7.34 4.52
N PRO A 126 25.59 -6.67 4.28
CA PRO A 126 25.74 -5.75 3.15
C PRO A 126 25.45 -6.41 1.79
N GLY A 127 25.72 -7.70 1.66
CA GLY A 127 25.41 -8.48 0.46
C GLY A 127 23.91 -8.62 0.21
N LEU A 128 23.08 -8.67 1.26
CA LEU A 128 21.62 -8.62 1.12
C LEU A 128 21.15 -7.27 0.58
N ILE A 129 21.70 -6.16 1.08
CA ILE A 129 21.36 -4.81 0.63
C ILE A 129 21.76 -4.64 -0.84
N GLU A 130 22.96 -5.07 -1.21
CA GLU A 130 23.43 -5.05 -2.59
C GLU A 130 22.53 -5.90 -3.51
N ALA A 131 22.16 -7.12 -3.07
CA ALA A 131 21.25 -7.97 -3.81
C ALA A 131 19.88 -7.30 -4.01
N VAL A 132 19.31 -6.72 -2.95
CA VAL A 132 18.02 -6.00 -3.00
C VAL A 132 18.10 -4.78 -3.90
N SER A 133 19.18 -3.99 -3.83
CA SER A 133 19.39 -2.83 -4.69
C SER A 133 19.45 -3.21 -6.17
N ASN A 134 20.20 -4.27 -6.49
CA ASN A 134 20.36 -4.79 -7.86
C ASN A 134 19.07 -5.35 -8.46
N VAL A 135 18.17 -5.87 -7.63
CA VAL A 135 16.87 -6.42 -8.07
C VAL A 135 15.68 -5.66 -7.50
N SER A 136 15.85 -4.39 -7.14
CA SER A 136 14.85 -3.56 -6.45
C SER A 136 13.52 -3.42 -7.20
N LYS A 137 13.56 -3.55 -8.53
CA LYS A 137 12.38 -3.58 -9.41
C LYS A 137 11.73 -4.96 -9.57
N SER A 138 12.29 -5.99 -8.93
CA SER A 138 11.77 -7.36 -8.97
C SER A 138 10.59 -7.54 -8.00
N VAL A 139 9.60 -8.30 -8.44
CA VAL A 139 8.46 -8.74 -7.64
C VAL A 139 8.92 -9.43 -6.35
N ALA A 140 10.04 -10.15 -6.39
CA ALA A 140 10.59 -10.87 -5.24
C ALA A 140 11.02 -9.94 -4.10
N VAL A 141 11.49 -8.73 -4.43
CA VAL A 141 11.85 -7.72 -3.44
C VAL A 141 10.60 -7.02 -2.91
N THR A 142 9.69 -6.65 -3.81
CA THR A 142 8.43 -5.99 -3.42
C THR A 142 7.58 -6.90 -2.54
N PHE A 143 7.53 -8.21 -2.82
CA PHE A 143 6.77 -9.21 -2.08
C PHE A 143 7.72 -10.28 -1.52
N PRO A 144 8.24 -10.08 -0.29
CA PRO A 144 9.22 -10.98 0.32
C PRO A 144 8.77 -12.45 0.36
N HIS A 145 7.46 -12.69 0.53
CA HIS A 145 6.88 -14.03 0.56
C HIS A 145 6.96 -14.76 -0.79
N LEU A 146 7.12 -14.03 -1.90
CA LEU A 146 7.34 -14.60 -3.23
C LEU A 146 8.82 -14.83 -3.53
N ALA A 147 9.74 -14.29 -2.73
CA ALA A 147 11.17 -14.40 -2.96
C ALA A 147 11.68 -15.84 -3.09
N PRO A 148 11.25 -16.81 -2.25
CA PRO A 148 11.68 -18.20 -2.38
C PRO A 148 11.30 -18.87 -3.71
N TYR A 149 10.32 -18.31 -4.41
CA TYR A 149 9.80 -18.86 -5.65
C TYR A 149 10.25 -18.10 -6.91
N ALA A 150 10.88 -16.94 -6.73
CA ALA A 150 11.42 -16.15 -7.84
C ALA A 150 12.81 -16.68 -8.23
N ALA A 151 12.95 -17.15 -9.47
CA ALA A 151 14.22 -17.71 -9.99
C ALA A 151 15.41 -16.75 -9.96
N SER A 152 15.17 -15.43 -9.87
CA SER A 152 16.20 -14.40 -9.98
C SER A 152 16.83 -13.97 -8.66
N VAL A 153 16.40 -14.50 -7.50
CA VAL A 153 16.87 -14.05 -6.17
C VAL A 153 17.45 -15.21 -5.34
N SER A 154 17.99 -16.24 -6.01
CA SER A 154 18.46 -17.47 -5.36
C SER A 154 19.55 -17.26 -4.29
N PHE A 155 20.25 -16.13 -4.29
CA PHE A 155 21.29 -15.83 -3.30
C PHE A 155 20.85 -14.99 -2.08
N GLY A 156 19.59 -14.56 -2.00
CA GLY A 156 19.15 -13.68 -0.88
C GLY A 156 17.70 -13.87 -0.42
N SER A 157 16.93 -14.79 -1.01
CA SER A 157 15.50 -14.95 -0.72
C SER A 157 15.20 -15.38 0.72
N SER A 158 15.99 -16.30 1.28
CA SER A 158 15.87 -16.72 2.69
C SER A 158 16.24 -15.60 3.65
N ALA A 159 17.30 -14.85 3.35
CA ALA A 159 17.74 -13.71 4.15
C ALA A 159 16.71 -12.57 4.12
N LEU A 160 16.13 -12.26 2.96
CA LEU A 160 15.08 -11.26 2.81
C LEU A 160 13.79 -11.64 3.56
N LEU A 161 13.36 -12.91 3.46
CA LEU A 161 12.19 -13.38 4.18
C LEU A 161 12.44 -13.35 5.70
N THR A 162 13.61 -13.85 6.14
CA THR A 162 14.02 -13.81 7.55
C THR A 162 14.07 -12.38 8.08
N LEU A 163 14.59 -11.43 7.29
CA LEU A 163 14.66 -10.01 7.64
C LEU A 163 13.27 -9.44 7.93
N VAL A 164 12.31 -9.68 7.03
CA VAL A 164 10.96 -9.13 7.13
C VAL A 164 10.16 -9.81 8.24
N GLU A 165 10.31 -11.13 8.42
CA GLU A 165 9.67 -11.87 9.52
C GLU A 165 10.20 -11.46 10.89
N ASN A 166 11.49 -11.12 10.98
CA ASN A 166 12.16 -10.72 12.22
C ASN A 166 12.32 -9.20 12.38
N ILE A 167 11.66 -8.40 11.53
CA ILE A 167 11.82 -6.93 11.55
C ILE A 167 11.50 -6.31 12.92
N ASN A 168 10.58 -6.92 13.68
CA ASN A 168 10.19 -6.44 15.01
C ASN A 168 11.29 -6.65 16.08
N ASN A 169 12.39 -7.35 15.76
CA ASN A 169 13.53 -7.51 16.65
C ASN A 169 14.52 -6.32 16.57
N HIS A 170 14.30 -5.39 15.65
CA HIS A 170 15.14 -4.23 15.40
C HIS A 170 14.58 -2.95 16.02
N ASP A 171 15.36 -1.87 15.98
CA ASP A 171 14.99 -0.60 16.59
C ASP A 171 13.88 0.10 15.80
N ARG A 172 12.75 0.31 16.47
CA ARG A 172 11.56 0.86 15.85
C ARG A 172 11.66 2.39 15.71
N ILE A 173 11.59 2.89 14.48
CA ILE A 173 11.36 4.32 14.19
C ILE A 173 9.85 4.62 14.18
N ILE A 174 9.08 3.92 13.34
CA ILE A 174 7.61 3.99 13.26
C ILE A 174 7.07 2.56 13.18
N ASP A 175 6.11 2.19 14.02
CA ASP A 175 5.31 0.97 13.83
C ASP A 175 3.89 1.25 14.29
N GLU A 176 3.04 1.55 13.33
CA GLU A 176 1.72 2.07 13.60
C GLU A 176 0.68 1.48 12.66
N ARG A 177 -0.52 1.31 13.21
CA ARG A 177 -1.66 0.73 12.51
C ARG A 177 -2.75 1.76 12.31
N LEU A 178 -3.31 1.76 11.11
CA LEU A 178 -4.44 2.56 10.69
C LEU A 178 -5.55 1.64 10.20
N THR A 179 -6.73 1.76 10.77
CA THR A 179 -7.94 1.12 10.24
C THR A 179 -8.79 2.18 9.54
N LEU A 180 -9.12 1.92 8.28
CA LEU A 180 -9.96 2.74 7.42
C LEU A 180 -11.25 1.99 7.12
N GLU A 181 -12.40 2.61 7.35
CA GLU A 181 -13.70 1.98 7.22
C GLU A 181 -14.58 2.67 6.18
N VAL A 182 -15.39 1.90 5.45
CA VAL A 182 -16.42 2.40 4.54
C VAL A 182 -17.71 2.57 5.34
N VAL A 183 -17.78 3.64 6.13
CA VAL A 183 -18.96 4.00 6.94
C VAL A 183 -19.46 5.40 6.60
N GLU A 184 -20.69 5.72 7.02
CA GLU A 184 -21.22 7.08 6.91
C GLU A 184 -20.33 8.07 7.68
N PRO A 185 -20.10 9.28 7.14
CA PRO A 185 -19.45 10.37 7.85
C PRO A 185 -20.06 10.62 9.22
N GLU A 186 -19.30 11.28 10.10
CA GLU A 186 -19.74 11.69 11.43
C GLU A 186 -19.82 10.57 12.48
N LYS A 187 -19.79 9.29 12.11
CA LYS A 187 -19.83 8.15 13.07
C LYS A 187 -18.56 7.94 13.91
N GLY A 188 -17.54 8.79 13.78
CA GLY A 188 -16.35 8.79 14.65
C GLY A 188 -15.25 7.81 14.24
N HIS A 189 -15.36 7.18 13.06
CA HIS A 189 -14.36 6.28 12.50
C HIS A 189 -13.50 7.00 11.45
N LYS A 190 -12.27 6.51 11.22
CA LYS A 190 -11.45 7.00 10.10
C LYS A 190 -11.99 6.41 8.80
N LEU A 191 -12.54 7.26 7.94
CA LEU A 191 -13.16 6.82 6.70
C LEU A 191 -12.12 6.41 5.66
N LEU A 192 -12.40 5.32 4.94
CA LEU A 192 -11.74 5.01 3.69
C LEU A 192 -12.23 5.99 2.62
N GLN A 193 -11.44 7.03 2.39
CA GLN A 193 -11.69 8.08 1.41
C GLN A 193 -10.37 8.66 0.88
N PRO A 194 -10.38 9.31 -0.30
CA PRO A 194 -9.18 9.90 -0.86
C PRO A 194 -8.60 11.03 -0.02
N GLY A 195 -7.28 11.05 0.11
CA GLY A 195 -6.56 12.04 0.91
C GLY A 195 -5.20 11.52 1.37
N TYR A 196 -4.52 12.36 2.14
CA TYR A 196 -3.26 12.02 2.78
C TYR A 196 -3.50 11.63 4.24
N PHE A 197 -2.80 10.60 4.69
CA PHE A 197 -2.82 10.12 6.07
C PHE A 197 -1.39 10.17 6.61
N ILE A 198 -1.18 10.97 7.63
CA ILE A 198 0.11 11.26 8.24
C ILE A 198 0.19 10.46 9.53
N CYS A 199 1.21 9.60 9.62
CA CYS A 199 1.49 8.78 10.78
C CYS A 199 2.71 9.31 11.52
N PHE A 200 2.55 9.74 12.77
CA PHE A 200 3.64 10.16 13.63
C PHE A 200 4.08 9.02 14.54
N ASN A 201 5.38 8.91 14.83
CA ASN A 201 5.88 7.87 15.75
C ASN A 201 5.50 8.11 17.23
N LYS A 202 5.15 9.34 17.57
CA LYS A 202 4.66 9.74 18.89
C LYS A 202 3.49 10.71 18.76
N PRO A 203 2.63 10.85 19.79
CA PRO A 203 1.53 11.80 19.76
C PRO A 203 2.00 13.23 19.50
N VAL A 204 1.22 13.97 18.70
CA VAL A 204 1.49 15.36 18.34
C VAL A 204 0.33 16.28 18.74
N GLY A 205 0.63 17.57 18.83
CA GLY A 205 -0.38 18.61 19.09
C GLY A 205 -1.20 18.97 17.85
N GLU A 206 -2.24 19.77 18.07
CA GLU A 206 -3.07 20.34 17.00
C GLU A 206 -2.37 21.54 16.32
N GLY A 207 -2.91 21.98 15.18
CA GLY A 207 -2.44 23.17 14.46
C GLY A 207 -1.31 22.94 13.46
N LEU A 208 -0.88 21.69 13.27
CA LEU A 208 0.04 21.31 12.21
C LEU A 208 -0.61 21.43 10.83
N SER A 209 0.19 21.67 9.80
CA SER A 209 -0.26 21.67 8.41
C SER A 209 0.63 20.79 7.52
N LEU A 210 0.13 20.40 6.35
CA LEU A 210 0.89 19.70 5.32
C LEU A 210 1.03 20.62 4.11
N ASN A 211 2.25 20.82 3.63
CA ASN A 211 2.50 21.61 2.42
C ASN A 211 2.42 20.76 1.14
N SER A 212 2.48 21.42 -0.02
CA SER A 212 2.47 20.76 -1.34
C SER A 212 3.62 19.78 -1.57
N ASN A 213 4.74 19.93 -0.85
CA ASN A 213 5.88 19.02 -0.87
C ASN A 213 5.74 17.88 0.15
N LEU A 214 4.55 17.68 0.73
CA LEU A 214 4.25 16.64 1.72
C LEU A 214 5.10 16.74 3.00
N THR A 215 5.58 17.94 3.31
CA THR A 215 6.29 18.26 4.55
C THR A 215 5.31 18.79 5.58
N VAL A 216 5.40 18.30 6.82
CA VAL A 216 4.59 18.80 7.93
C VAL A 216 5.19 20.10 8.45
N LEU A 217 4.35 21.10 8.69
CA LEU A 217 4.74 22.41 9.18
C LEU A 217 4.08 22.70 10.53
N ASN A 218 4.79 23.49 11.34
CA ASN A 218 4.29 24.11 12.56
C ASN A 218 3.29 25.25 12.25
N PRO A 219 2.54 25.76 13.25
CA PRO A 219 1.64 26.90 13.06
C PRO A 219 2.31 28.15 12.49
N ASP A 220 3.60 28.36 12.79
CA ASP A 220 4.43 29.46 12.28
C ASP A 220 5.00 29.23 10.87
N GLN A 221 4.57 28.14 10.20
CA GLN A 221 5.04 27.69 8.89
C GLN A 221 6.49 27.17 8.84
N SER A 222 7.17 27.04 9.98
CA SER A 222 8.46 26.35 10.04
C SER A 222 8.29 24.83 9.86
N VAL A 223 9.35 24.14 9.42
CA VAL A 223 9.32 22.67 9.28
C VAL A 223 9.13 22.02 10.65
N PHE A 224 8.23 21.04 10.71
CA PHE A 224 8.00 20.26 11.92
C PHE A 224 9.14 19.26 12.14
N GLU A 225 9.91 19.48 13.20
CA GLU A 225 11.01 18.60 13.64
C GLU A 225 10.67 17.88 14.96
N GLY A 226 9.41 17.93 15.37
CA GLY A 226 9.00 17.41 16.67
C GLY A 226 8.99 15.88 16.73
N ALA A 227 8.76 15.18 15.62
CA ALA A 227 8.60 13.73 15.55
C ALA A 227 8.84 13.21 14.12
N SER A 228 9.32 11.97 13.98
CA SER A 228 9.32 11.27 12.69
C SER A 228 7.90 10.96 12.24
N TYR A 229 7.68 10.99 10.92
CA TYR A 229 6.37 10.72 10.36
C TYR A 229 6.42 10.08 8.98
N THR A 230 5.36 9.37 8.61
CA THR A 230 5.14 8.82 7.26
C THR A 230 3.91 9.46 6.64
N VAL A 231 3.97 9.74 5.33
CA VAL A 231 2.82 10.21 4.55
C VAL A 231 2.33 9.07 3.66
N LEU A 232 1.09 8.62 3.90
CA LEU A 232 0.36 7.73 3.01
C LEU A 232 -0.63 8.53 2.18
N GLU A 233 -0.86 8.12 0.95
CA GLU A 233 -1.88 8.67 0.06
C GLU A 233 -2.88 7.59 -0.31
N VAL A 234 -4.17 7.94 -0.31
CA VAL A 234 -5.27 7.12 -0.80
C VAL A 234 -5.92 7.84 -1.97
N GLU A 235 -6.08 7.16 -3.11
CA GLU A 235 -6.58 7.74 -4.35
C GLU A 235 -7.58 6.84 -5.10
N ARG A 236 -8.38 7.47 -5.98
CA ARG A 236 -9.36 6.81 -6.87
C ARG A 236 -8.79 6.59 -8.28
N GLU A 237 -7.49 6.42 -8.36
CA GLU A 237 -6.78 6.12 -9.59
C GLU A 237 -6.08 4.77 -9.47
N TYR A 238 -5.92 4.08 -10.58
CA TYR A 238 -5.26 2.79 -10.63
C TYR A 238 -3.84 2.96 -11.15
N HIS A 239 -2.85 2.75 -10.28
CA HIS A 239 -1.42 2.91 -10.61
C HIS A 239 -0.65 1.58 -10.70
N GLY A 240 -1.35 0.45 -10.93
CA GLY A 240 -0.71 -0.86 -11.05
C GLY A 240 -0.37 -1.27 -12.48
N GLN A 241 0.71 -2.03 -12.65
CA GLN A 241 0.80 -2.91 -13.82
C GLN A 241 -0.16 -4.10 -13.63
N PRO A 242 -0.78 -4.65 -14.70
CA PRO A 242 -1.69 -5.80 -14.59
C PRO A 242 -1.13 -6.98 -13.79
N LEU A 243 0.18 -7.25 -13.94
CA LEU A 243 0.88 -8.30 -13.20
C LEU A 243 0.96 -8.04 -11.69
N MET A 244 0.95 -6.78 -11.25
CA MET A 244 1.09 -6.45 -9.83
C MET A 244 -0.13 -6.89 -9.00
N GLU A 245 -1.33 -6.89 -9.60
CA GLU A 245 -2.53 -7.41 -8.94
C GLU A 245 -2.48 -8.95 -8.82
N ILE A 246 -1.93 -9.62 -9.84
CA ILE A 246 -1.70 -11.07 -9.85
C ILE A 246 -0.66 -11.44 -8.79
N ASP A 247 0.45 -10.71 -8.74
CA ASP A 247 1.51 -10.92 -7.74
C ASP A 247 1.01 -10.66 -6.32
N GLN A 248 0.16 -9.65 -6.10
CA GLN A 248 -0.47 -9.43 -4.80
C GLN A 248 -1.36 -10.61 -4.38
N LYS A 249 -2.16 -11.16 -5.31
CA LYS A 249 -3.00 -12.34 -5.06
C LYS A 249 -2.15 -13.58 -4.80
N ALA A 250 -1.04 -13.76 -5.54
CA ALA A 250 -0.10 -14.85 -5.33
C ALA A 250 0.59 -14.75 -3.96
N ALA A 251 1.07 -13.57 -3.59
CA ALA A 251 1.71 -13.31 -2.29
C ALA A 251 0.75 -13.63 -1.13
N LYS A 252 -0.51 -13.23 -1.26
CA LYS A 252 -1.55 -13.54 -0.28
C LYS A 252 -1.77 -15.05 -0.10
N LEU A 253 -1.85 -15.80 -1.20
CA LEU A 253 -2.03 -17.24 -1.17
C LEU A 253 -0.81 -17.96 -0.59
N ILE A 254 0.40 -17.54 -0.96
CA ILE A 254 1.64 -18.10 -0.40
C ILE A 254 1.78 -17.81 1.10
N ALA A 255 1.38 -16.61 1.55
CA ALA A 255 1.35 -16.26 2.97
C ALA A 255 0.40 -17.18 3.76
N GLU A 256 -0.75 -17.56 3.21
CA GLU A 256 -1.65 -18.55 3.84
C GLU A 256 -1.04 -19.96 3.89
N LEU A 257 -0.23 -20.33 2.89
CA LEU A 257 0.34 -21.67 2.81
C LEU A 257 1.52 -21.91 3.77
N ASN A 258 2.00 -20.89 4.50
CA ASN A 258 3.06 -21.00 5.51
C ASN A 258 4.28 -21.82 5.03
N GLY A 259 4.73 -21.59 3.78
CA GLY A 259 5.90 -22.30 3.23
C GLY A 259 5.69 -23.78 2.90
N LYS A 260 4.44 -24.27 2.85
CA LYS A 260 4.14 -25.65 2.42
C LYS A 260 4.07 -25.78 0.90
N GLY A 261 5.02 -26.48 0.28
CA GLY A 261 5.00 -26.82 -1.15
C GLY A 261 6.39 -27.13 -1.72
N GLN A 262 6.47 -27.74 -2.91
CA GLN A 262 7.74 -27.84 -3.64
C GLN A 262 8.12 -26.45 -4.19
N SER A 263 9.30 -25.98 -3.81
CA SER A 263 9.86 -24.69 -4.21
C SER A 263 10.39 -24.73 -5.64
N GLY A 264 10.01 -23.74 -6.47
CA GLY A 264 10.58 -23.57 -7.80
C GLY A 264 9.83 -22.57 -8.69
N LYS A 265 10.53 -22.02 -9.69
CA LYS A 265 9.97 -21.06 -10.66
C LYS A 265 8.69 -21.56 -11.34
N ALA A 266 8.67 -22.84 -11.72
CA ALA A 266 7.52 -23.46 -12.38
C ALA A 266 6.25 -23.49 -11.50
N ALA A 267 6.39 -23.61 -10.18
CA ALA A 267 5.26 -23.56 -9.26
C ALA A 267 4.71 -22.13 -9.14
N LEU A 268 5.58 -21.11 -9.14
CA LEU A 268 5.16 -19.71 -9.17
C LEU A 268 4.50 -19.33 -10.49
N ASP A 269 5.10 -19.73 -11.61
CA ASP A 269 4.57 -19.48 -12.94
C ASP A 269 3.20 -20.16 -13.09
N PHE A 270 3.05 -21.42 -12.64
CA PHE A 270 1.76 -22.11 -12.61
C PHE A 270 0.73 -21.40 -11.70
N LEU A 271 1.14 -20.93 -10.52
CA LEU A 271 0.26 -20.16 -9.63
C LEU A 271 -0.17 -18.85 -10.27
N ARG A 272 0.76 -18.12 -10.89
CA ARG A 272 0.48 -16.88 -11.62
C ARG A 272 -0.46 -17.13 -12.78
N ASP A 273 -0.22 -18.15 -13.59
CA ASP A 273 -1.08 -18.54 -14.70
C ASP A 273 -2.47 -18.92 -14.18
N THR A 274 -2.56 -19.71 -13.11
CA THR A 274 -3.83 -20.10 -12.49
C THR A 274 -4.59 -18.88 -11.97
N ILE A 275 -3.91 -17.97 -11.28
CA ILE A 275 -4.50 -16.72 -10.78
C ILE A 275 -4.90 -15.82 -11.93
N ASP A 276 -4.11 -15.74 -13.00
CA ASP A 276 -4.42 -14.96 -14.20
C ASP A 276 -5.67 -15.50 -14.91
N TYR A 277 -5.75 -16.81 -15.16
CA TYR A 277 -6.94 -17.45 -15.70
C TYR A 277 -8.17 -17.23 -14.81
N TYR A 278 -8.01 -17.37 -13.49
CA TYR A 278 -9.11 -17.10 -12.56
C TYR A 278 -9.51 -15.61 -12.58
N ASN A 279 -8.54 -14.71 -12.70
CA ASN A 279 -8.79 -13.28 -12.80
C ASN A 279 -9.54 -12.93 -14.10
N LYS A 280 -9.13 -13.50 -15.23
CA LYS A 280 -9.82 -13.39 -16.52
C LYS A 280 -11.25 -13.91 -16.42
N TYR A 281 -11.46 -15.09 -15.82
CA TYR A 281 -12.79 -15.62 -15.56
C TYR A 281 -13.63 -14.67 -14.71
N LYS A 282 -13.08 -14.14 -13.60
CA LYS A 282 -13.77 -13.17 -12.73
C LYS A 282 -14.12 -11.88 -13.45
N LYS A 283 -13.23 -11.36 -14.31
CA LYS A 283 -13.52 -10.20 -15.16
C LYS A 283 -14.68 -10.50 -16.12
N LEU A 284 -14.73 -11.68 -16.74
CA LEU A 284 -15.85 -12.09 -17.60
C LEU A 284 -17.17 -12.24 -16.83
N GLU A 285 -17.15 -12.83 -15.64
CA GLU A 285 -18.31 -12.86 -14.74
C GLU A 285 -18.78 -11.44 -14.40
N ARG A 286 -17.84 -10.53 -14.12
CA ARG A 286 -18.14 -9.14 -13.81
C ARG A 286 -18.73 -8.39 -15.00
N ILE A 287 -18.24 -8.62 -16.22
CA ILE A 287 -18.86 -8.09 -17.46
C ILE A 287 -20.30 -8.60 -17.58
N ARG A 288 -20.55 -9.90 -17.36
CA ARG A 288 -21.91 -10.47 -17.38
C ARG A 288 -22.82 -9.81 -16.35
N GLU A 289 -22.33 -9.64 -15.13
CA GLU A 289 -23.07 -8.99 -14.05
C GLU A 289 -23.42 -7.55 -14.41
N LEU A 290 -22.43 -6.75 -14.84
CA LEU A 290 -22.62 -5.34 -15.21
C LEU A 290 -23.55 -5.19 -16.42
N LYS A 291 -23.45 -6.05 -17.45
CA LYS A 291 -24.39 -6.04 -18.58
C LYS A 291 -25.79 -6.47 -18.20
N SER A 292 -25.93 -7.50 -17.35
CA SER A 292 -27.24 -7.90 -16.83
C SER A 292 -27.85 -6.77 -16.01
N LYS A 293 -27.05 -6.07 -15.21
CA LYS A 293 -27.47 -4.89 -14.47
C LYS A 293 -27.88 -3.77 -15.41
N GLU A 294 -27.08 -3.45 -16.43
CA GLU A 294 -27.39 -2.45 -17.47
C GLU A 294 -28.73 -2.72 -18.19
N SER A 295 -29.06 -3.99 -18.43
CA SER A 295 -30.33 -4.41 -19.04
C SER A 295 -31.55 -4.22 -18.12
N LYS A 296 -31.34 -4.15 -16.81
CA LYS A 296 -32.40 -4.05 -15.79
C LYS A 296 -32.53 -2.64 -15.22
N GLU A 297 -31.41 -1.93 -15.08
CA GLU A 297 -31.31 -0.62 -14.45
C GLU A 297 -30.11 0.18 -14.98
N LYS A 298 -30.12 1.49 -14.74
CA LYS A 298 -29.05 2.37 -15.19
C LYS A 298 -27.79 2.16 -14.34
N LEU A 299 -26.69 1.77 -14.97
CA LEU A 299 -25.36 1.73 -14.35
C LEU A 299 -24.92 3.13 -13.89
N ASN A 300 -24.21 3.19 -12.76
CA ASN A 300 -23.57 4.43 -12.35
C ASN A 300 -22.29 4.70 -13.16
N ASN A 301 -21.74 5.92 -13.07
CA ASN A 301 -20.57 6.33 -13.88
C ASN A 301 -19.33 5.43 -13.66
N ALA A 302 -19.09 4.96 -12.43
CA ALA A 302 -17.96 4.08 -12.12
C ALA A 302 -18.15 2.69 -12.72
N GLU A 303 -19.38 2.15 -12.64
CA GLU A 303 -19.76 0.87 -13.23
C GLU A 303 -19.70 0.90 -14.77
N GLN A 304 -20.15 1.99 -15.39
CA GLN A 304 -20.02 2.19 -16.84
C GLN A 304 -18.56 2.25 -17.27
N LYS A 305 -17.73 3.01 -16.54
CA LYS A 305 -16.29 3.11 -16.81
C LYS A 305 -15.62 1.74 -16.67
N LEU A 306 -15.90 1.01 -15.58
CA LEU A 306 -15.37 -0.34 -15.37
C LEU A 306 -15.82 -1.30 -16.49
N LEU A 307 -17.09 -1.26 -16.90
CA LEU A 307 -17.58 -2.10 -18.00
C LEU A 307 -16.85 -1.80 -19.32
N GLN A 308 -16.64 -0.52 -19.65
CA GLN A 308 -15.89 -0.13 -20.84
C GLN A 308 -14.43 -0.60 -20.78
N GLU A 309 -13.77 -0.42 -19.63
CA GLU A 309 -12.39 -0.88 -19.43
C GLU A 309 -12.28 -2.41 -19.55
N LEU A 310 -13.19 -3.16 -18.93
CA LEU A 310 -13.20 -4.62 -19.00
C LEU A 310 -13.54 -5.15 -20.40
N ALA A 311 -14.50 -4.53 -21.09
CA ALA A 311 -14.89 -4.93 -22.44
C ALA A 311 -13.83 -4.55 -23.49
N GLY A 312 -13.05 -3.50 -23.24
CA GLY A 312 -11.92 -3.07 -24.06
C GLY A 312 -10.60 -3.81 -23.78
N ASP A 313 -10.57 -4.72 -22.79
CA ASP A 313 -9.39 -5.51 -22.47
C ASP A 313 -9.08 -6.51 -23.62
N ALA A 314 -7.96 -6.29 -24.31
CA ALA A 314 -7.55 -7.06 -25.48
C ALA A 314 -7.40 -8.57 -25.17
N GLU A 315 -7.03 -8.93 -23.95
CA GLU A 315 -6.90 -10.32 -23.53
C GLU A 315 -8.26 -11.01 -23.34
N LEU A 316 -9.31 -10.23 -23.08
CA LEU A 316 -10.68 -10.73 -22.93
C LEU A 316 -11.47 -10.71 -24.24
N ALA A 317 -11.03 -9.93 -25.23
CA ALA A 317 -11.73 -9.75 -26.52
C ALA A 317 -12.20 -11.08 -27.16
N PRO A 318 -11.42 -12.18 -27.17
CA PRO A 318 -11.87 -13.47 -27.72
C PRO A 318 -13.08 -14.09 -26.99
N PHE A 319 -13.30 -13.74 -25.72
CA PHE A 319 -14.30 -14.35 -24.85
C PHE A 319 -15.53 -13.45 -24.64
N VAL A 320 -15.39 -12.13 -24.86
CA VAL A 320 -16.47 -11.15 -24.67
C VAL A 320 -17.53 -11.29 -25.76
N THR A 321 -17.17 -11.61 -26.99
CA THR A 321 -18.11 -11.79 -28.13
C THR A 321 -19.18 -12.86 -27.87
N GLY A 322 -18.87 -13.91 -27.12
CA GLY A 322 -19.84 -14.95 -26.72
C GLY A 322 -20.71 -14.59 -25.50
N ILE A 323 -20.49 -13.43 -24.89
CA ILE A 323 -21.24 -12.91 -23.74
C ILE A 323 -22.22 -11.81 -24.17
N VAL A 324 -22.05 -11.26 -25.37
CA VAL A 324 -22.87 -10.17 -25.93
C VAL A 324 -24.10 -10.68 -26.70
N ASN A 325 -24.16 -11.99 -26.98
CA ASN A 325 -25.30 -12.64 -27.64
C ASN A 325 -26.13 -13.45 -26.65
#